data_AF-A0A0J0XGD7-F1
#
_entry.id   AF-A0A0J0XGD7-F1
#
_cell.length_a   1.000
_cell.length_b   1.000
_cell.length_c   1.000
_cell.angle_alpha   90.00
_cell.angle_beta   90.00
_cell.angle_gamma   90.00
#
_symmetry.space_group_name_H-M   'P 1'
#
loop_
_entity.id
_entity.type
_entity.pdbx_description
1 polymer ?
#
loop_
_entity_poly.entity_id
_entity_poly.type
_entity_poly.pdbx_seq_one_letter_code
_entity_poly.pdbx_strand_id
1 'polypeptide(L)'
;MALITVSGFPCSGKSTRAQQLRDYLQERIDAPDYQGPKFDVVLVDDAACHVSRSAYDDSKTEKPARAALFTAATRALRPDSITILDSANYIKGFRYQLYCAAREAGVRVATIRVAAPPNKCAEWHAARPEGERYTDSTFDNLIQRYEEPNSMVRWDSPLFTVSWDEELPAEDIWRAIRTGEKRPPNQAVNQRSAPPPGTLQTLTRTTSTIVSALLAHLAGGQTPTFPIPSPPARQGLVLHLPGHKPTLSEMQRLKRQFEATQTGAQRSGGGAAGSWTEPEVAANFVTFLENVWETN
;
A
#
# COMPACT_ATOMS: atom_id res chain seq x y z
N MET A 1 23.94 -14.74 -1.35
CA MET A 1 23.73 -13.73 -0.30
C MET A 1 22.78 -12.62 -0.78
N ALA A 2 22.29 -11.73 0.11
CA ALA A 2 21.43 -10.59 -0.24
C ALA A 2 21.79 -9.25 0.45
N LEU A 3 21.45 -8.14 -0.23
CA LEU A 3 21.26 -6.81 0.35
C LEU A 3 19.77 -6.60 0.66
N ILE A 4 19.47 -6.22 1.90
CA ILE A 4 18.14 -5.90 2.38
C ILE A 4 18.09 -4.40 2.72
N THR A 5 17.31 -3.63 1.96
CA THR A 5 17.15 -2.18 2.19
C THR A 5 15.87 -1.92 2.95
N VAL A 6 15.95 -1.28 4.11
CA VAL A 6 14.76 -0.88 4.88
C VAL A 6 14.38 0.55 4.53
N SER A 7 13.15 0.78 4.10
CA SER A 7 12.64 2.10 3.70
C SER A 7 11.33 2.41 4.43
N GLY A 8 11.06 3.69 4.67
CA GLY A 8 9.88 4.15 5.39
C GLY A 8 10.11 5.55 5.95
N PHE A 9 9.04 6.20 6.39
CA PHE A 9 9.12 7.52 7.00
C PHE A 9 10.12 7.58 8.17
N PRO A 10 10.69 8.76 8.50
CA PRO A 10 11.37 8.95 9.77
C PRO A 10 10.48 8.47 10.93
N CYS A 11 11.08 7.85 11.95
CA CYS A 11 10.40 7.30 13.12
C CYS A 11 9.38 6.16 12.87
N SER A 12 9.17 5.66 11.65
CA SER A 12 8.20 4.57 11.35
C SER A 12 8.49 3.18 11.96
N GLY A 13 9.59 3.02 12.72
CA GLY A 13 10.00 1.72 13.27
C GLY A 13 10.98 0.92 12.40
N LYS A 14 11.60 1.54 11.38
CA LYS A 14 12.63 0.91 10.52
C LYS A 14 13.71 0.18 11.31
N SER A 15 14.34 0.86 12.26
CA SER A 15 15.41 0.28 13.08
C SER A 15 14.94 -0.90 13.92
N THR A 16 13.71 -0.84 14.46
CA THR A 16 13.11 -1.97 15.17
C THR A 16 12.94 -3.17 14.25
N ARG A 17 12.43 -2.99 13.03
CA ARG A 17 12.27 -4.09 12.05
C ARG A 17 13.61 -4.62 11.55
N ALA A 18 14.60 -3.74 11.38
CA ALA A 18 15.95 -4.14 10.97
C ALA A 18 16.64 -5.00 12.04
N GLN A 19 16.51 -4.63 13.32
CA GLN A 19 17.04 -5.40 14.44
C GLN A 19 16.31 -6.74 14.60
N GLN A 20 14.97 -6.74 14.59
CA GLN A 20 14.18 -7.98 14.62
C GLN A 20 14.59 -8.95 13.50
N LEU A 21 14.80 -8.43 12.28
CA LEU A 21 15.25 -9.24 11.16
C LEU A 21 16.67 -9.76 11.37
N ARG A 22 17.59 -8.91 11.85
CA ARG A 22 18.98 -9.30 12.13
C ARG A 22 19.01 -10.46 13.14
N ASP A 23 18.32 -10.29 14.25
CA ASP A 23 18.32 -11.24 15.35
C ASP A 23 17.69 -12.58 14.90
N TYR A 24 16.55 -12.53 14.19
CA TYR A 24 15.95 -13.70 13.57
C TYR A 24 16.91 -14.45 12.62
N LEU A 25 17.57 -13.72 11.73
CA LEU A 25 18.48 -14.33 10.75
C LEU A 25 19.68 -14.98 11.44
N GLN A 26 20.22 -14.33 12.47
CA GLN A 26 21.33 -14.86 13.26
C GLN A 26 20.92 -16.15 13.96
N GLU A 27 19.80 -16.14 14.68
CA GLU A 27 19.23 -17.33 15.33
C GLU A 27 18.99 -18.46 14.32
N ARG A 28 18.46 -18.14 13.13
CA ARG A 28 18.17 -19.13 12.08
C ARG A 28 19.43 -19.77 11.51
N ILE A 29 20.52 -19.01 11.40
CA ILE A 29 21.81 -19.49 10.89
C ILE A 29 22.55 -20.32 11.96
N ASP A 30 22.41 -19.95 13.23
CA ASP A 30 23.05 -20.64 14.36
C ASP A 30 22.27 -21.86 14.86
N ALA A 31 21.03 -22.06 14.38
CA ALA A 31 20.18 -23.17 14.76
C ALA A 31 20.81 -24.55 14.42
N PRO A 32 20.72 -25.56 15.31
CA PRO A 32 21.37 -26.86 15.09
C PRO A 32 20.85 -27.64 13.87
N ASP A 33 19.61 -27.38 13.46
CA ASP A 33 18.94 -27.99 12.31
C ASP A 33 19.33 -27.32 10.97
N TYR A 34 20.06 -26.20 11.02
CA TYR A 34 20.45 -25.47 9.83
C TYR A 34 21.60 -26.16 9.08
N GLN A 35 21.28 -26.72 7.91
CA GLN A 35 22.25 -27.42 7.04
C GLN A 35 22.76 -26.54 5.88
N GLY A 36 22.58 -25.22 5.94
CA GLY A 36 22.98 -24.31 4.87
C GLY A 36 24.38 -23.69 5.03
N PRO A 37 24.80 -22.82 4.10
CA PRO A 37 26.03 -22.07 4.25
C PRO A 37 25.93 -21.15 5.47
N LYS A 38 27.01 -21.01 6.23
CA LYS A 38 27.09 -19.96 7.25
C LYS A 38 27.12 -18.60 6.56
N PHE A 39 26.32 -17.67 7.07
CA PHE A 39 26.31 -16.29 6.60
C PHE A 39 26.57 -15.33 7.75
N ASP A 40 27.34 -14.28 7.49
CA ASP A 40 27.47 -13.15 8.42
C ASP A 40 26.26 -12.23 8.26
N VAL A 41 25.52 -11.94 9.33
CA VAL A 41 24.42 -10.94 9.26
C VAL A 41 24.98 -9.56 9.65
N VAL A 42 25.08 -8.66 8.67
CA VAL A 42 25.68 -7.33 8.85
C VAL A 42 24.59 -6.27 8.83
N LEU A 43 24.38 -5.58 9.96
CA LEU A 43 23.52 -4.40 10.04
C LEU A 43 24.36 -3.13 9.81
N VAL A 44 24.03 -2.38 8.76
CA VAL A 44 24.60 -1.06 8.47
C VAL A 44 23.53 -0.03 8.76
N ASP A 45 23.82 0.88 9.68
CA ASP A 45 22.93 1.98 10.04
C ASP A 45 23.68 3.32 10.11
N ASP A 46 22.92 4.40 10.31
CA ASP A 46 23.46 5.75 10.40
C ASP A 46 24.49 5.86 11.55
N ALA A 47 24.23 5.24 12.70
CA ALA A 47 25.08 5.35 13.88
C ALA A 47 26.43 4.64 13.68
N ALA A 48 26.43 3.43 13.12
CA ALA A 48 27.62 2.67 12.75
C ALA A 48 28.47 3.38 11.68
N CYS A 49 27.85 4.25 10.89
CA CYS A 49 28.52 5.08 9.88
C CYS A 49 28.91 6.48 10.40
N HIS A 50 28.73 6.75 11.70
CA HIS A 50 28.95 8.07 12.32
C HIS A 50 28.14 9.20 11.64
N VAL A 51 26.95 8.88 11.13
CA VAL A 51 26.01 9.83 10.54
C VAL A 51 25.05 10.30 11.62
N SER A 52 25.18 11.56 12.03
CA SER A 52 24.23 12.20 12.96
C SER A 52 22.91 12.52 12.27
N ARG A 53 21.84 12.68 13.05
CA ARG A 53 20.53 13.15 12.56
C ARG A 53 20.61 14.54 11.91
N SER A 54 21.49 15.40 12.41
CA SER A 54 21.75 16.72 11.83
C SER A 54 22.40 16.69 10.45
N ALA A 55 22.98 15.55 10.02
CA ALA A 55 23.49 15.43 8.66
C ALA A 55 22.39 15.50 7.59
N TYR A 56 21.11 15.45 7.99
CA TYR A 56 19.96 15.60 7.09
C TYR A 56 19.39 17.03 7.10
N ASP A 57 19.97 17.96 7.87
CA ASP A 57 19.48 19.35 7.97
C ASP A 57 19.71 20.13 6.66
N ASP A 58 20.75 19.78 5.89
CA ASP A 58 21.05 20.43 4.63
C ASP A 58 21.72 19.49 3.60
N SER A 59 21.61 19.85 2.31
CA SER A 59 22.12 19.02 1.21
C SER A 59 23.65 18.85 1.21
N LYS A 60 24.41 19.76 1.81
CA LYS A 60 25.88 19.70 1.83
C LYS A 60 26.37 18.66 2.83
N THR A 61 25.70 18.53 3.97
CA THR A 61 25.98 17.51 5.00
C THR A 61 25.36 16.15 4.66
N GLU A 62 24.23 16.14 3.95
CA GLU A 62 23.54 14.90 3.61
C GLU A 62 24.28 14.08 2.53
N LYS A 63 24.91 14.76 1.56
CA LYS A 63 25.69 14.09 0.50
C LYS A 63 26.82 13.21 1.06
N PRO A 64 27.72 13.70 1.93
CA PRO A 64 28.76 12.86 2.52
C PRO A 64 28.18 11.79 3.45
N ALA A 65 27.09 12.05 4.18
CA ALA A 65 26.41 11.04 4.98
C ALA A 65 25.91 9.86 4.13
N ARG A 66 25.24 10.14 3.00
CA ARG A 66 24.82 9.09 2.04
C ARG A 66 26.02 8.36 1.42
N ALA A 67 27.12 9.06 1.16
CA ALA A 67 28.34 8.44 0.64
C ALA A 67 29.00 7.50 1.68
N ALA A 68 28.98 7.87 2.96
CA ALA A 68 29.47 7.03 4.06
C ALA A 68 28.63 5.75 4.19
N LEU A 69 27.30 5.88 4.23
CA LEU A 69 26.36 4.76 4.24
C LEU A 69 26.55 3.84 3.03
N PHE A 70 26.67 4.41 1.83
CA PHE A 70 26.91 3.64 0.61
C PHE A 70 28.22 2.86 0.70
N THR A 71 29.30 3.50 1.15
CA THR A 71 30.61 2.86 1.31
C THR A 71 30.58 1.73 2.33
N ALA A 72 29.90 1.93 3.46
CA ALA A 72 29.74 0.88 4.48
C ALA A 72 28.90 -0.30 3.94
N ALA A 73 27.79 -0.01 3.28
CA ALA A 73 26.93 -1.01 2.67
C ALA A 73 27.68 -1.84 1.62
N THR A 74 28.41 -1.18 0.69
CA THR A 74 29.13 -1.88 -0.38
C THR A 74 30.28 -2.74 0.13
N ARG A 75 31.00 -2.30 1.16
CA ARG A 75 32.03 -3.12 1.83
C ARG A 75 31.44 -4.38 2.46
N ALA A 76 30.21 -4.29 2.96
CA ALA A 76 29.49 -5.43 3.51
C ALA A 76 28.91 -6.35 2.43
N LEU A 77 28.98 -6.01 1.13
CA LEU A 77 28.45 -6.87 0.07
C LEU A 77 29.43 -7.98 -0.29
N ARG A 78 29.30 -9.17 0.33
CA ARG A 78 30.08 -10.38 0.03
C ARG A 78 29.19 -11.58 -0.29
N PRO A 79 29.66 -12.63 -0.99
CA PRO A 79 28.85 -13.82 -1.28
C PRO A 79 28.33 -14.57 -0.05
N ASP A 80 28.92 -14.33 1.12
CA ASP A 80 28.72 -14.99 2.41
C ASP A 80 28.07 -14.10 3.50
N SER A 81 27.57 -12.89 3.20
CA SER A 81 27.06 -11.98 4.25
C SER A 81 25.69 -11.35 4.01
N ILE A 82 24.64 -11.62 4.79
CA ILE A 82 23.36 -10.93 4.60
C ILE A 82 23.45 -9.50 5.15
N THR A 83 23.41 -8.50 4.27
CA THR A 83 23.56 -7.09 4.63
C THR A 83 22.20 -6.44 4.77
N ILE A 84 21.88 -5.89 5.94
CA ILE A 84 20.68 -5.10 6.21
C ILE A 84 21.09 -3.63 6.31
N LEU A 85 20.50 -2.78 5.48
CA LEU A 85 20.73 -1.34 5.51
C LEU A 85 19.54 -0.62 6.17
N ASP A 86 19.72 -0.23 7.43
CA ASP A 86 18.80 0.60 8.21
C ASP A 86 19.19 2.07 8.13
N SER A 87 18.66 2.76 7.13
CA SER A 87 18.80 4.21 6.99
C SER A 87 17.50 4.79 6.46
N ALA A 88 17.47 6.11 6.23
CA ALA A 88 16.30 6.79 5.69
C ALA A 88 15.86 6.18 4.33
N ASN A 89 16.80 5.84 3.44
CA ASN A 89 16.55 5.18 2.15
C ASN A 89 15.35 5.78 1.38
N TYR A 90 15.20 7.10 1.50
CA TYR A 90 13.95 7.82 1.25
C TYR A 90 13.85 8.36 -0.18
N ILE A 91 14.99 8.51 -0.89
CA ILE A 91 15.01 8.90 -2.30
C ILE A 91 15.28 7.71 -3.21
N LYS A 92 14.59 7.67 -4.35
CA LYS A 92 14.71 6.64 -5.39
C LYS A 92 16.13 6.55 -5.95
N GLY A 93 16.78 7.70 -6.14
CA GLY A 93 18.14 7.74 -6.69
C GLY A 93 19.16 6.98 -5.84
N PHE A 94 19.04 7.07 -4.51
CA PHE A 94 19.93 6.35 -3.60
C PHE A 94 19.64 4.85 -3.57
N ARG A 95 18.36 4.45 -3.57
CA ARG A 95 17.97 3.04 -3.69
C ARG A 95 18.46 2.41 -5.00
N TYR A 96 18.43 3.16 -6.10
CA TYR A 96 18.97 2.71 -7.38
C TYR A 96 20.48 2.48 -7.33
N GLN A 97 21.24 3.38 -6.69
CA GLN A 97 22.69 3.21 -6.49
C GLN A 97 22.99 1.93 -5.71
N LEU A 98 22.28 1.68 -4.61
CA LEU A 98 22.40 0.46 -3.80
C LEU A 98 22.06 -0.80 -4.61
N TYR A 99 20.99 -0.75 -5.40
CA TYR A 99 20.60 -1.84 -6.30
C TYR A 99 21.72 -2.17 -7.31
N CYS A 100 22.33 -1.14 -7.91
CA CYS A 100 23.44 -1.33 -8.86
C CYS A 100 24.65 -1.99 -8.18
N ALA A 101 25.02 -1.53 -6.99
CA ALA A 101 26.13 -2.11 -6.22
C ALA A 101 25.86 -3.57 -5.83
N ALA A 102 24.65 -3.90 -5.39
CA ALA A 102 24.25 -5.27 -5.09
C ALA A 102 24.28 -6.17 -6.34
N ARG A 103 23.85 -5.65 -7.49
CA ARG A 103 23.92 -6.34 -8.78
C ARG A 103 25.35 -6.63 -9.20
N GLU A 104 26.25 -5.67 -9.04
CA GLU A 104 27.68 -5.81 -9.34
C GLU A 104 28.35 -6.83 -8.42
N ALA A 105 27.99 -6.84 -7.13
CA ALA A 105 28.44 -7.84 -6.17
C ALA A 105 27.83 -9.25 -6.39
N GLY A 106 26.88 -9.39 -7.32
CA GLY A 106 26.24 -10.67 -7.62
C GLY A 106 25.28 -11.17 -6.53
N VAL A 107 24.75 -10.27 -5.71
CA VAL A 107 23.90 -10.62 -4.55
C VAL A 107 22.43 -10.31 -4.84
N ARG A 108 21.52 -10.99 -4.13
CA ARG A 108 20.08 -10.72 -4.25
C ARG A 108 19.74 -9.39 -3.58
N VAL A 109 18.61 -8.81 -3.95
CA VAL A 109 18.12 -7.55 -3.38
C VAL A 109 16.72 -7.75 -2.83
N ALA A 110 16.44 -7.16 -1.67
CA ALA A 110 15.12 -7.12 -1.07
C ALA A 110 14.88 -5.75 -0.44
N THR A 111 13.84 -5.05 -0.87
CA THR A 111 13.41 -3.82 -0.21
C THR A 111 12.27 -4.13 0.75
N ILE A 112 12.42 -3.77 2.02
CA ILE A 112 11.37 -3.85 3.04
C ILE A 112 10.88 -2.43 3.29
N ARG A 113 9.60 -2.18 2.99
CA ARG A 113 8.92 -0.94 3.34
C ARG A 113 8.23 -1.09 4.69
N VAL A 114 8.58 -0.26 5.65
CA VAL A 114 7.84 -0.11 6.90
C VAL A 114 6.78 0.97 6.71
N ALA A 115 5.51 0.57 6.76
CA ALA A 115 4.38 1.45 6.57
C ALA A 115 3.87 1.94 7.93
N ALA A 116 3.98 3.25 8.17
CA ALA A 116 3.40 3.92 9.33
C ALA A 116 2.72 5.22 8.88
N PRO A 117 1.54 5.58 9.44
CA PRO A 117 0.91 6.87 9.17
C PRO A 117 1.81 8.05 9.60
N PRO A 118 1.89 9.16 8.84
CA PRO A 118 2.72 10.31 9.19
C PRO A 118 2.43 10.89 10.59
N ASN A 119 1.16 10.91 11.00
CA ASN A 119 0.76 11.36 12.34
C ASN A 119 1.33 10.48 13.46
N LYS A 120 1.41 9.16 13.25
CA LYS A 120 2.05 8.23 14.19
C LYS A 120 3.56 8.44 14.24
N CYS A 121 4.19 8.66 13.08
CA CYS A 121 5.60 9.03 13.03
C CYS A 121 5.91 10.31 13.79
N ALA A 122 5.03 11.32 13.69
CA ALA A 122 5.16 12.59 14.42
C ALA A 122 4.98 12.41 15.93
N GLU A 123 4.01 11.61 16.36
CA GLU A 123 3.81 11.24 17.78
C GLU A 123 5.09 10.60 18.36
N TRP A 124 5.67 9.62 17.66
CA TRP A 124 6.90 8.97 18.10
C TRP A 124 8.14 9.85 17.99
N HIS A 125 8.17 10.79 17.05
CA HIS A 125 9.23 11.78 16.94
C HIS A 125 9.21 12.74 18.15
N ALA A 126 8.04 13.22 18.54
CA ALA A 126 7.86 14.09 19.70
C ALA A 126 8.17 13.38 21.04
N ALA A 127 7.94 12.07 21.11
CA ALA A 127 8.23 11.27 22.30
C ALA A 127 9.72 10.92 22.47
N ARG A 128 10.59 11.19 21.47
CA ARG A 128 12.03 10.87 21.54
C ARG A 128 12.82 11.90 22.36
N PRO A 129 13.92 11.47 23.02
CA PRO A 129 14.86 12.40 23.63
C PRO A 129 15.43 13.40 22.62
N GLU A 130 15.74 14.62 23.08
CA GLU A 130 16.20 15.72 22.22
C GLU A 130 17.48 15.39 21.44
N GLY A 131 18.39 14.57 22.00
CA GLY A 131 19.62 14.15 21.32
C GLY A 131 19.43 13.07 20.25
N GLU A 132 18.25 12.45 20.17
CA GLU A 132 17.95 11.33 19.26
C GLU A 132 16.90 11.67 18.20
N ARG A 133 16.33 12.88 18.27
CA ARG A 133 15.33 13.37 17.32
C ARG A 133 15.98 14.17 16.20
N TYR A 134 15.34 14.16 15.03
CA TYR A 134 15.56 15.20 14.02
C TYR A 134 15.03 16.55 14.55
N THR A 135 15.52 17.67 14.03
CA THR A 135 14.79 18.94 14.20
C THR A 135 13.41 18.82 13.55
N ASP A 136 12.42 19.58 14.04
CA ASP A 136 11.05 19.52 13.49
C ASP A 136 11.04 19.84 11.99
N SER A 137 11.82 20.85 11.57
CA SER A 137 11.98 21.20 10.16
C SER A 137 12.58 20.06 9.32
N THR A 138 13.58 19.35 9.86
CA THR A 138 14.22 18.23 9.15
C THR A 138 13.30 17.02 9.09
N PHE A 139 12.54 16.76 10.16
CA PHE A 139 11.53 15.70 10.19
C PHE A 139 10.46 15.92 9.10
N ASP A 140 9.87 17.11 9.05
CA ASP A 140 8.86 17.46 8.05
C ASP A 140 9.43 17.40 6.62
N ASN A 141 10.65 17.90 6.45
CA ASN A 141 11.35 17.85 5.16
C ASN A 141 11.57 16.40 4.69
N LEU A 142 11.99 15.50 5.58
CA LEU A 142 12.20 14.08 5.26
C LEU A 142 10.88 13.36 4.93
N ILE A 143 9.77 13.71 5.58
CA ILE A 143 8.43 13.21 5.23
C ILE A 143 8.06 13.66 3.82
N GLN A 144 8.20 14.96 3.51
CA GLN A 144 7.84 15.51 2.19
C GLN A 144 8.69 14.98 1.05
N ARG A 145 9.97 14.70 1.31
CA ARG A 145 10.92 14.16 0.32
C ARG A 145 10.86 12.64 0.18
N TYR A 146 10.07 11.95 1.01
CA TYR A 146 10.00 10.49 0.96
C TYR A 146 9.34 10.02 -0.33
N GLU A 147 10.13 9.40 -1.20
CA GLU A 147 9.69 8.75 -2.42
C GLU A 147 9.45 7.26 -2.13
N GLU A 148 8.20 6.84 -2.01
CA GLU A 148 7.87 5.46 -1.69
C GLU A 148 8.45 4.48 -2.74
N PRO A 149 8.96 3.30 -2.33
CA PRO A 149 9.35 2.23 -3.25
C PRO A 149 8.22 1.90 -4.23
N ASN A 150 8.50 1.94 -5.54
CA ASN A 150 7.48 1.82 -6.58
C ASN A 150 7.29 0.36 -7.03
N SER A 151 6.12 -0.22 -6.75
CA SER A 151 5.78 -1.60 -7.11
C SER A 151 5.78 -1.90 -8.62
N MET A 152 5.58 -0.89 -9.47
CA MET A 152 5.62 -1.01 -10.94
C MET A 152 7.06 -1.07 -11.48
N VAL A 153 8.05 -0.68 -10.67
CA VAL A 153 9.45 -0.66 -11.08
C VAL A 153 10.13 -1.88 -10.48
N ARG A 154 10.47 -2.88 -11.30
CA ARG A 154 11.02 -4.18 -10.84
C ARG A 154 12.16 -4.04 -9.82
N TRP A 155 13.08 -3.12 -10.02
CA TRP A 155 14.24 -2.91 -9.14
C TRP A 155 13.92 -2.08 -7.89
N ASP A 156 12.86 -1.27 -7.90
CA ASP A 156 12.44 -0.39 -6.79
C ASP A 156 11.21 -0.94 -6.05
N SER A 157 10.69 -2.09 -6.48
CA SER A 157 9.49 -2.69 -5.92
C SER A 157 9.76 -3.11 -4.47
N PRO A 158 8.92 -2.71 -3.50
CA PRO A 158 9.02 -3.20 -2.15
C PRO A 158 8.71 -4.70 -2.15
N LEU A 159 9.72 -5.51 -1.83
CA LEU A 159 9.55 -6.96 -1.76
C LEU A 159 8.63 -7.32 -0.59
N PHE A 160 8.69 -6.57 0.50
CA PHE A 160 7.76 -6.67 1.62
C PHE A 160 7.29 -5.26 2.02
N THR A 161 6.01 -5.12 2.30
CA THR A 161 5.44 -3.95 2.98
C THR A 161 4.91 -4.46 4.31
N VAL A 162 5.42 -3.93 5.42
CA VAL A 162 5.09 -4.37 6.77
C VAL A 162 4.49 -3.19 7.50
N SER A 163 3.28 -3.34 8.03
CA SER A 163 2.70 -2.30 8.87
C SER A 163 3.46 -2.19 10.19
N TRP A 164 3.49 -1.00 10.78
CA TRP A 164 4.17 -0.75 12.05
C TRP A 164 3.60 -1.58 13.22
N ASP A 165 2.35 -2.00 13.15
CA ASP A 165 1.61 -2.78 14.15
C ASP A 165 1.53 -4.30 13.85
N GLU A 166 2.05 -4.76 12.72
CA GLU A 166 2.04 -6.18 12.34
C GLU A 166 3.33 -6.89 12.74
N GLU A 167 3.33 -8.23 12.77
CA GLU A 167 4.58 -8.98 12.95
C GLU A 167 5.44 -8.94 11.67
N LEU A 168 6.77 -8.98 11.85
CA LEU A 168 7.70 -9.06 10.73
C LEU A 168 7.60 -10.46 10.09
N PRO A 169 7.32 -10.60 8.79
CA PRO A 169 7.29 -11.90 8.11
C PRO A 169 8.72 -12.43 7.85
N ALA A 170 9.47 -12.67 8.92
CA ALA A 170 10.90 -12.94 8.88
C ALA A 170 11.25 -14.24 8.13
N GLU A 171 10.42 -15.28 8.27
CA GLU A 171 10.62 -16.54 7.54
C GLU A 171 10.37 -16.40 6.03
N ASP A 172 9.40 -15.58 5.62
CA ASP A 172 9.17 -15.31 4.21
C ASP A 172 10.29 -14.44 3.62
N ILE A 173 10.80 -13.48 4.39
CA ILE A 173 11.98 -12.68 4.02
C ILE A 173 13.18 -13.60 3.83
N TRP A 174 13.46 -14.48 4.80
CA TRP A 174 14.54 -15.48 4.74
C TRP A 174 14.46 -16.35 3.49
N ARG A 175 13.27 -16.89 3.20
CA ARG A 175 13.02 -17.70 2.00
C ARG A 175 13.30 -16.91 0.74
N ALA A 176 12.78 -15.69 0.62
CA ALA A 176 12.92 -14.85 -0.56
C ALA A 176 14.40 -14.51 -0.84
N ILE A 177 15.18 -14.15 0.17
CA ILE A 177 16.61 -13.82 -0.01
C ILE A 177 17.48 -15.04 -0.28
N ARG A 178 17.05 -16.25 0.13
CA ARG A 178 17.79 -17.50 -0.13
C ARG A 178 17.46 -18.16 -1.46
N THR A 179 16.18 -18.27 -1.77
CA THR A 179 15.69 -19.09 -2.89
C THR A 179 15.25 -18.22 -4.07
N GLY A 180 14.91 -16.96 -3.83
CA GLY A 180 14.22 -16.10 -4.81
C GLY A 180 12.71 -16.33 -4.86
N GLU A 181 12.17 -17.27 -4.08
CA GLU A 181 10.72 -17.52 -4.01
C GLU A 181 10.04 -16.52 -3.08
N LYS A 182 9.09 -15.76 -3.62
CA LYS A 182 8.18 -14.90 -2.85
C LYS A 182 6.79 -15.53 -2.85
N ARG A 183 6.27 -15.91 -1.68
CA ARG A 183 4.86 -16.28 -1.53
C ARG A 183 3.98 -15.06 -1.86
N PRO A 184 2.82 -15.25 -2.51
CA PRO A 184 1.90 -14.14 -2.74
C PRO A 184 1.58 -13.48 -1.39
N PRO A 185 1.62 -12.13 -1.30
CA PRO A 185 1.37 -11.44 -0.05
C PRO A 185 -0.01 -11.80 0.50
N ASN A 186 -0.12 -11.91 1.83
CA ASN A 186 -1.42 -12.07 2.50
C ASN A 186 -2.37 -10.95 2.05
N GLN A 187 -3.65 -11.28 1.83
CA GLN A 187 -4.64 -10.36 1.25
C GLN A 187 -4.80 -9.04 2.04
N ALA A 188 -4.40 -9.00 3.31
CA ALA A 188 -4.37 -7.81 4.16
C ALA A 188 -3.35 -6.73 3.71
N VAL A 189 -2.25 -7.13 3.05
CA VAL A 189 -1.12 -6.25 2.68
C VAL A 189 -1.18 -5.81 1.21
N ASN A 190 -2.14 -6.30 0.43
CA ASN A 190 -2.38 -5.76 -0.90
C ASN A 190 -2.83 -4.30 -0.75
N GLN A 191 -1.94 -3.37 -1.07
CA GLN A 191 -2.31 -1.99 -1.35
C GLN A 191 -3.39 -2.05 -2.43
N ARG A 192 -4.64 -1.84 -1.99
CA ARG A 192 -5.82 -1.88 -2.84
C ARG A 192 -5.58 -0.85 -3.94
N SER A 193 -5.54 -1.32 -5.19
CA SER A 193 -5.33 -0.48 -6.36
C SER A 193 -6.28 0.70 -6.29
N ALA A 194 -5.74 1.93 -6.40
CA ALA A 194 -6.56 3.11 -6.51
C ALA A 194 -7.62 2.88 -7.61
N PRO A 195 -8.90 3.22 -7.36
CA PRO A 195 -9.95 2.98 -8.33
C PRO A 195 -9.60 3.70 -9.64
N PRO A 196 -9.88 3.10 -10.81
CA PRO A 196 -9.62 3.76 -12.08
C PRO A 196 -10.21 5.17 -12.15
N PRO A 197 -9.56 6.10 -12.89
CA PRO A 197 -10.13 7.42 -13.14
C PRO A 197 -11.54 7.30 -13.72
N GLY A 198 -12.49 8.11 -13.23
CA GLY A 198 -13.87 8.14 -13.74
C GLY A 198 -14.84 7.14 -13.09
N THR A 199 -14.41 6.32 -12.13
CA THR A 199 -15.31 5.40 -11.39
C THR A 199 -16.53 6.10 -10.75
N LEU A 200 -16.31 7.21 -10.03
CA LEU A 200 -17.41 8.02 -9.44
C LEU A 200 -18.35 8.57 -10.52
N GLN A 201 -17.80 8.97 -11.67
CA GLN A 201 -18.59 9.47 -12.79
C GLN A 201 -19.47 8.36 -13.38
N THR A 202 -18.95 7.14 -13.52
CA THR A 202 -19.70 5.97 -13.96
C THR A 202 -20.86 5.66 -13.00
N LEU A 203 -20.60 5.63 -11.69
CA LEU A 203 -21.62 5.42 -10.67
C LEU A 203 -22.78 6.43 -10.78
N THR A 204 -22.45 7.72 -10.81
CA THR A 204 -23.46 8.79 -10.87
C THR A 204 -24.17 8.86 -12.20
N ARG A 205 -23.47 8.62 -13.32
CA ARG A 205 -24.07 8.59 -14.65
C ARG A 205 -25.07 7.45 -14.77
N THR A 206 -24.66 6.23 -14.44
CA THR A 206 -25.51 5.03 -14.57
C THR A 206 -26.78 5.14 -13.72
N THR A 207 -26.65 5.50 -12.44
CA THR A 207 -27.81 5.64 -11.54
C THR A 207 -28.77 6.75 -12.01
N SER A 208 -28.23 7.88 -12.50
CA SER A 208 -29.06 8.97 -13.04
C SER A 208 -29.82 8.55 -14.30
N THR A 209 -29.17 7.81 -15.21
CA THR A 209 -29.81 7.29 -16.43
C THR A 209 -30.96 6.35 -16.08
N ILE A 210 -30.77 5.45 -15.11
CA ILE A 210 -31.82 4.52 -14.67
C ILE A 210 -33.00 5.26 -14.04
N VAL A 211 -32.74 6.24 -13.14
CA VAL A 211 -33.80 7.04 -12.51
C VAL A 211 -34.61 7.81 -13.56
N SER A 212 -33.95 8.48 -14.50
CA SER A 212 -34.62 9.23 -15.57
C SER A 212 -35.48 8.32 -16.46
N ALA A 213 -34.96 7.15 -16.84
CA ALA A 213 -35.68 6.19 -17.67
C ALA A 213 -36.90 5.61 -16.95
N LEU A 214 -36.77 5.30 -15.66
CA LEU A 214 -37.88 4.82 -14.83
C LEU A 214 -38.98 5.87 -14.72
N LEU A 215 -38.64 7.13 -14.43
CA LEU A 215 -39.64 8.20 -14.31
C LEU A 215 -40.38 8.46 -15.62
N ALA A 216 -39.69 8.35 -16.76
CA ALA A 216 -40.33 8.43 -18.08
C ALA A 216 -41.29 7.25 -18.32
N HIS A 217 -40.89 6.02 -17.95
CA HIS A 217 -41.75 4.83 -18.05
C HIS A 217 -43.01 4.96 -17.19
N LEU A 218 -42.86 5.46 -15.96
CA LEU A 218 -43.98 5.68 -15.03
C LEU A 218 -44.93 6.81 -15.48
N ALA A 219 -44.53 7.67 -16.42
CA ALA A 219 -45.43 8.65 -17.03
C ALA A 219 -46.40 7.98 -18.04
N GLY A 220 -46.00 6.86 -18.64
CA GLY A 220 -46.80 6.10 -19.62
C GLY A 220 -47.85 5.16 -19.01
N GLY A 221 -47.79 4.89 -17.70
CA GLY A 221 -48.74 4.01 -17.01
C GLY A 221 -48.10 3.28 -15.82
N GLN A 222 -48.91 2.55 -15.05
CA GLN A 222 -48.39 1.63 -14.03
C GLN A 222 -48.14 0.26 -14.66
N THR A 223 -46.95 -0.28 -14.42
CA THR A 223 -46.57 -1.65 -14.80
C THR A 223 -45.93 -2.30 -13.58
N PRO A 224 -46.01 -3.63 -13.43
CA PRO A 224 -45.38 -4.33 -12.30
C PRO A 224 -43.85 -4.41 -12.43
N THR A 225 -43.32 -4.22 -13.64
CA THR A 225 -41.90 -4.39 -13.94
C THR A 225 -41.40 -3.32 -14.90
N PHE A 226 -40.15 -2.92 -14.74
CA PHE A 226 -39.44 -1.98 -15.61
C PHE A 226 -38.18 -2.63 -16.20
N PRO A 227 -38.10 -2.86 -17.53
CA PRO A 227 -36.87 -3.31 -18.16
C PRO A 227 -35.84 -2.17 -18.19
N ILE A 228 -34.67 -2.41 -17.60
CA ILE A 228 -33.62 -1.39 -17.54
C ILE A 228 -32.99 -1.21 -18.93
N PRO A 229 -32.78 0.04 -19.40
CA PRO A 229 -32.12 0.30 -20.68
C PRO A 229 -30.73 -0.32 -20.78
N SER A 230 -30.41 -0.86 -21.95
CA SER A 230 -29.08 -1.37 -22.29
C SER A 230 -28.54 -0.59 -23.49
N PRO A 231 -27.46 0.22 -23.33
CA PRO A 231 -26.76 0.57 -22.08
C PRO A 231 -27.61 1.46 -21.15
N PRO A 232 -27.34 1.52 -19.82
CA PRO A 232 -26.12 1.07 -19.13
C PRO A 232 -26.15 -0.35 -18.55
N ALA A 233 -27.28 -1.08 -18.58
CA ALA A 233 -27.37 -2.43 -18.04
C ALA A 233 -26.91 -3.53 -19.02
N ARG A 234 -26.69 -4.75 -18.52
CA ARG A 234 -26.67 -5.96 -19.36
C ARG A 234 -28.07 -6.19 -19.95
N GLN A 235 -28.13 -6.80 -21.14
CA GLN A 235 -29.41 -7.17 -21.74
C GLN A 235 -30.22 -8.07 -20.78
N GLY A 236 -31.51 -7.75 -20.63
CA GLY A 236 -32.43 -8.55 -19.82
C GLY A 236 -32.52 -8.20 -18.32
N LEU A 237 -31.87 -7.11 -17.86
CA LEU A 237 -32.05 -6.64 -16.48
C LEU A 237 -33.45 -6.02 -16.31
N VAL A 238 -34.22 -6.54 -15.35
CA VAL A 238 -35.59 -6.10 -15.05
C VAL A 238 -35.67 -5.68 -13.58
N LEU A 239 -36.37 -4.58 -13.31
CA LEU A 239 -36.65 -4.05 -11.98
C LEU A 239 -38.12 -4.31 -11.61
N HIS A 240 -38.36 -4.95 -10.46
CA HIS A 240 -39.71 -5.14 -9.92
C HIS A 240 -40.16 -3.90 -9.16
N LEU A 241 -41.27 -3.31 -9.61
CA LEU A 241 -41.77 -2.04 -9.08
C LEU A 241 -42.64 -2.27 -7.83
N PRO A 242 -42.63 -1.34 -6.85
CA PRO A 242 -43.44 -1.46 -5.65
C PRO A 242 -44.93 -1.29 -5.96
N GLY A 243 -45.78 -1.69 -5.02
CA GLY A 243 -47.24 -1.52 -5.12
C GLY A 243 -47.74 -0.06 -5.14
N HIS A 244 -46.84 0.91 -5.06
CA HIS A 244 -47.12 2.33 -5.22
C HIS A 244 -46.29 2.92 -6.36
N LYS A 245 -46.72 4.05 -6.92
CA LYS A 245 -45.94 4.76 -7.95
C LYS A 245 -44.75 5.49 -7.30
N PRO A 246 -43.48 5.14 -7.59
CA PRO A 246 -42.34 5.87 -7.04
C PRO A 246 -42.33 7.33 -7.49
N THR A 247 -42.02 8.24 -6.58
CA THR A 247 -41.95 9.68 -6.89
C THR A 247 -40.53 10.13 -7.25
N LEU A 248 -40.38 11.26 -7.93
CA LEU A 248 -39.05 11.84 -8.22
C LEU A 248 -38.24 12.04 -6.92
N SER A 249 -38.87 12.60 -5.88
CA SER A 249 -38.20 12.87 -4.59
C SER A 249 -37.72 11.59 -3.91
N GLU A 250 -38.52 10.53 -3.98
CA GLU A 250 -38.16 9.21 -3.47
C GLU A 250 -36.96 8.63 -4.24
N MET A 251 -37.03 8.62 -5.57
CA MET A 251 -35.95 8.09 -6.41
C MET A 251 -34.64 8.85 -6.20
N GLN A 252 -34.68 10.18 -6.06
CA GLN A 252 -33.49 10.98 -5.76
C GLN A 252 -32.92 10.69 -4.37
N ARG A 253 -33.77 10.40 -3.38
CA ARG A 253 -33.32 9.96 -2.04
C ARG A 253 -32.65 8.59 -2.10
N LEU A 254 -33.28 7.61 -2.75
CA LEU A 254 -32.76 6.25 -2.89
C LEU A 254 -31.44 6.22 -3.67
N LYS A 255 -31.34 7.02 -4.75
CA LYS A 255 -30.08 7.23 -5.48
C LYS A 255 -28.96 7.73 -4.55
N ARG A 256 -29.20 8.80 -3.79
CA ARG A 256 -28.18 9.35 -2.87
C ARG A 256 -27.77 8.35 -1.80
N GLN A 257 -28.71 7.57 -1.27
CA GLN A 257 -28.43 6.52 -0.28
C GLN A 257 -27.56 5.41 -0.87
N PHE A 258 -27.86 4.95 -2.07
CA PHE A 258 -27.05 3.98 -2.79
C PHE A 258 -25.64 4.51 -3.07
N GLU A 259 -25.51 5.71 -3.64
CA GLU A 259 -24.22 6.34 -3.95
C GLU A 259 -23.37 6.53 -2.68
N ALA A 260 -23.98 6.97 -1.57
CA ALA A 260 -23.30 7.12 -0.28
C ALA A 260 -22.81 5.76 0.26
N THR A 261 -23.60 4.70 0.10
CA THR A 261 -23.22 3.34 0.51
C THR A 261 -22.06 2.80 -0.32
N GLN A 262 -22.12 2.97 -1.65
CA GLN A 262 -21.04 2.54 -2.55
C GLN A 262 -19.74 3.30 -2.30
N THR A 263 -19.80 4.63 -2.16
CA THR A 263 -18.63 5.45 -1.85
C THR A 263 -18.09 5.22 -0.44
N GLY A 264 -18.96 4.91 0.54
CA GLY A 264 -18.57 4.50 1.89
C GLY A 264 -17.90 3.12 1.92
N ALA A 265 -18.42 2.16 1.15
CA ALA A 265 -17.82 0.84 0.97
C ALA A 265 -16.45 0.92 0.28
N GLN A 266 -16.29 1.85 -0.67
CA GLN A 266 -15.01 2.13 -1.31
C GLN A 266 -13.99 2.73 -0.32
N ARG A 267 -14.41 3.59 0.61
CA ARG A 267 -13.55 4.18 1.65
C ARG A 267 -13.16 3.18 2.75
N SER A 268 -14.08 2.30 3.15
CA SER A 268 -13.85 1.24 4.15
C SER A 268 -13.22 -0.03 3.55
N GLY A 269 -13.22 -0.13 2.21
CA GLY A 269 -12.73 -1.25 1.44
C GLY A 269 -13.45 -2.57 1.71
N GLY A 270 -14.79 -2.50 1.82
CA GLY A 270 -15.66 -3.66 1.70
C GLY A 270 -15.60 -4.26 0.28
N GLY A 271 -16.14 -5.47 0.11
CA GLY A 271 -16.03 -6.29 -1.13
C GLY A 271 -16.51 -5.65 -2.44
N ALA A 272 -17.06 -4.44 -2.42
CA ALA A 272 -17.39 -3.62 -3.59
C ALA A 272 -16.27 -2.67 -4.05
N ALA A 273 -15.07 -2.75 -3.47
CA ALA A 273 -13.90 -1.91 -3.80
C ALA A 273 -13.22 -2.29 -5.14
N GLY A 274 -14.02 -2.66 -6.14
CA GLY A 274 -13.59 -2.93 -7.52
C GLY A 274 -14.02 -1.80 -8.46
N SER A 275 -13.39 -1.72 -9.64
CA SER A 275 -13.75 -0.78 -10.70
C SER A 275 -15.25 -0.90 -11.03
N TRP A 276 -16.05 0.11 -10.70
CA TRP A 276 -17.47 0.13 -11.05
C TRP A 276 -17.65 0.20 -12.57
N THR A 277 -18.08 -0.90 -13.18
CA THR A 277 -18.54 -0.89 -14.57
C THR A 277 -20.01 -0.50 -14.64
N GLU A 278 -20.45 0.10 -15.76
CA GLU A 278 -21.86 0.48 -15.94
C GLU A 278 -22.84 -0.68 -15.69
N PRO A 279 -22.59 -1.91 -16.19
CA PRO A 279 -23.54 -3.01 -16.00
C PRO A 279 -23.60 -3.53 -14.56
N GLU A 280 -22.48 -3.49 -13.83
CA GLU A 280 -22.44 -3.86 -12.40
C GLU A 280 -23.15 -2.83 -11.53
N VAL A 281 -22.94 -1.53 -11.79
CA VAL A 281 -23.67 -0.47 -11.11
C VAL A 281 -25.16 -0.61 -11.35
N ALA A 282 -25.57 -0.89 -12.59
CA ALA A 282 -26.97 -1.09 -12.92
C ALA A 282 -27.59 -2.27 -12.15
N ALA A 283 -26.94 -3.43 -12.14
CA ALA A 283 -27.42 -4.61 -11.42
C ALA A 283 -27.49 -4.39 -9.90
N ASN A 284 -26.46 -3.79 -9.31
CA ASN A 284 -26.41 -3.48 -7.88
C ASN A 284 -27.46 -2.45 -7.49
N PHE A 285 -27.71 -1.45 -8.33
CA PHE A 285 -28.72 -0.44 -8.07
C PHE A 285 -30.13 -1.02 -8.15
N VAL A 286 -30.42 -1.90 -9.12
CA VAL A 286 -31.69 -2.64 -9.18
C VAL A 286 -31.88 -3.49 -7.94
N THR A 287 -30.88 -4.29 -7.57
CA THR A 287 -30.92 -5.13 -6.36
C THR A 287 -31.16 -4.30 -5.10
N PHE A 288 -30.53 -3.12 -5.00
CA PHE A 288 -30.76 -2.19 -3.89
C PHE A 288 -32.20 -1.68 -3.86
N LEU A 289 -32.77 -1.29 -5.01
CA LEU A 289 -34.15 -0.81 -5.09
C LEU A 289 -35.16 -1.91 -4.72
N GLU A 290 -34.98 -3.13 -5.24
CA GLU A 290 -35.84 -4.27 -4.94
C GLU A 290 -35.81 -4.64 -3.45
N ASN A 291 -34.63 -4.64 -2.83
CA ASN A 291 -34.50 -4.85 -1.39
C ASN A 291 -35.20 -3.78 -0.56
N VAL A 292 -35.13 -2.51 -0.98
CA VAL A 292 -35.80 -1.41 -0.26
C VAL A 292 -37.32 -1.46 -0.43
N TRP A 293 -37.79 -1.95 -1.58
CA TRP A 293 -39.21 -2.07 -1.90
C TRP A 293 -39.83 -3.42 -1.52
N GLU A 294 -39.02 -4.39 -1.12
CA GLU A 294 -39.43 -5.76 -0.82
C GLU A 294 -40.13 -6.43 -2.02
N THR A 295 -39.64 -6.16 -3.24
CA THR A 295 -40.26 -6.61 -4.49
C THR A 295 -39.59 -7.83 -5.13
N ASN A 296 -38.49 -8.33 -4.55
CA ASN A 296 -37.75 -9.53 -4.97
C ASN A 296 -36.96 -10.11 -3.79
#